data_AF-A0A246AAR7-F1
#
_entry.id   AF-A0A246AAR7-F1
#
_cell.length_a   1.000
_cell.length_b   1.000
_cell.length_c   1.000
_cell.angle_alpha   90.00
_cell.angle_beta   90.00
_cell.angle_gamma   90.00
#
_symmetry.space_group_name_H-M   'P 1'
#
loop_
_entity.id
_entity.type
_entity.pdbx_description
1 polymer ?
#
loop_
_entity_poly.entity_id
_entity_poly.type
_entity_poly.pdbx_seq_one_letter_code
_entity_poly.pdbx_strand_id
1 'polypeptide(L)'
;MKTDIKPFLIKAYQRLIKKAKEGDYKPLIEVIKIVEARNSKTMYLSEQETKQRIKSILDDINDGFEIMDLEGGQVLSYAGDGKLVRLVRTDGNSALAFSNSKTSEELILDIWFCLPNGESDFVVF
;
A
#
# COMPACT_ATOMS: atom_id res chain seq x y z
N MET A 1 -4.62 26.34 -10.41
CA MET A 1 -3.81 26.12 -9.19
C MET A 1 -3.67 24.62 -9.02
N LYS A 2 -2.49 24.02 -9.20
CA LYS A 2 -2.29 22.59 -8.86
C LYS A 2 -2.33 22.51 -7.34
N THR A 3 -3.43 22.04 -6.78
CA THR A 3 -3.54 21.75 -5.35
C THR A 3 -2.40 20.81 -4.96
N ASP A 4 -1.67 21.12 -3.90
CA ASP A 4 -0.69 20.18 -3.35
C ASP A 4 -1.44 18.95 -2.83
N ILE A 5 -1.32 17.83 -3.55
CA ILE A 5 -2.01 16.59 -3.23
C ILE A 5 -1.29 15.80 -2.13
N LYS A 6 -0.02 16.14 -1.81
CA LYS A 6 0.81 15.36 -0.89
C LYS A 6 0.18 15.22 0.51
N PRO A 7 -0.37 16.28 1.14
CA PRO A 7 -0.97 16.16 2.47
C PRO A 7 -2.17 15.21 2.49
N PHE A 8 -2.99 15.20 1.43
CA PHE A 8 -4.14 14.32 1.29
C PHE A 8 -3.72 12.86 1.12
N LEU A 9 -2.66 12.61 0.34
CA LEU A 9 -2.11 11.28 0.17
C LEU A 9 -1.48 10.77 1.47
N ILE A 10 -0.70 11.59 2.18
CA ILE A 10 -0.16 11.25 3.50
C ILE A 10 -1.28 10.85 4.46
N LYS A 11 -2.38 11.61 4.48
CA LYS A 11 -3.56 11.28 5.30
C LYS A 11 -4.16 9.92 4.92
N ALA A 12 -4.20 9.57 3.62
CA ALA A 12 -4.69 8.28 3.18
C ALA A 12 -3.82 7.11 3.69
N TYR A 13 -2.49 7.22 3.58
CA TYR A 13 -1.56 6.22 4.13
C TYR A 13 -1.66 6.14 5.67
N GLN A 14 -1.69 7.28 6.35
CA GLN A 14 -1.81 7.32 7.82
C GLN A 14 -3.10 6.67 8.31
N ARG A 15 -4.22 6.77 7.58
CA ARG A 15 -5.46 6.06 7.92
C ARG A 15 -5.26 4.54 7.90
N LEU A 16 -4.59 4.01 6.87
CA LEU A 16 -4.28 2.57 6.78
C LEU A 16 -3.33 2.13 7.89
N ILE A 17 -2.23 2.88 8.09
CA ILE A 17 -1.20 2.56 9.08
C ILE A 17 -1.78 2.59 10.49
N LYS A 18 -2.55 3.64 10.83
CA LYS A 18 -3.19 3.77 12.13
C LYS A 18 -4.10 2.58 12.42
N LYS A 19 -4.91 2.14 11.46
CA LYS A 19 -5.81 0.99 11.65
C LYS A 19 -5.07 -0.31 11.87
N ALA A 20 -4.03 -0.57 11.09
CA ALA A 20 -3.16 -1.73 11.29
C ALA A 20 -2.47 -1.69 12.67
N LYS A 21 -1.96 -0.53 13.11
CA LYS A 21 -1.37 -0.36 14.46
C LYS A 21 -2.38 -0.57 15.60
N GLU A 22 -3.66 -0.28 15.35
CA GLU A 22 -4.76 -0.58 16.28
C GLU A 22 -5.14 -2.08 16.28
N GLY A 23 -4.47 -2.92 15.47
CA GLY A 23 -4.79 -4.33 15.28
C GLY A 23 -5.97 -4.59 14.33
N ASP A 24 -6.56 -3.54 13.75
CA ASP A 24 -7.62 -3.65 12.75
C ASP A 24 -7.02 -3.72 11.35
N TYR A 25 -6.67 -4.93 10.94
CA TYR A 25 -6.12 -5.19 9.60
C TYR A 25 -7.18 -5.26 8.50
N LYS A 26 -8.47 -5.18 8.80
CA LYS A 26 -9.52 -5.32 7.77
C LYS A 26 -9.37 -4.34 6.61
N PRO A 27 -9.14 -3.02 6.83
CA PRO A 27 -8.95 -2.08 5.73
C PRO A 27 -7.71 -2.41 4.87
N LEU A 28 -6.64 -2.87 5.51
CA LEU A 28 -5.41 -3.26 4.82
C LEU A 28 -5.62 -4.52 3.97
N ILE A 29 -6.34 -5.50 4.49
CA ILE A 29 -6.66 -6.75 3.78
C ILE A 29 -7.42 -6.45 2.48
N GLU A 30 -8.37 -5.52 2.50
CA GLU A 30 -9.08 -5.10 1.29
C GLU A 30 -8.15 -4.42 0.28
N VAL A 31 -7.21 -3.60 0.74
CA VAL A 31 -6.15 -3.02 -0.12
C VAL A 31 -5.29 -4.11 -0.75
N ILE A 32 -4.83 -5.09 0.03
CA ILE A 32 -4.02 -6.23 -0.47
C ILE A 32 -4.80 -7.00 -1.54
N LYS A 33 -6.09 -7.26 -1.32
CA LYS A 33 -6.93 -7.95 -2.32
C LYS A 33 -7.05 -7.18 -3.63
N ILE A 34 -7.25 -5.86 -3.57
CA ILE A 34 -7.33 -5.01 -4.77
C ILE A 34 -6.01 -5.08 -5.55
N VAL A 35 -4.89 -4.87 -4.85
CA VAL A 35 -3.55 -4.89 -5.44
C VAL A 35 -3.22 -6.25 -6.04
N GLU A 36 -3.43 -7.34 -5.31
CA GLU A 36 -3.11 -8.68 -5.79
C GLU A 36 -4.04 -9.15 -6.91
N ALA A 37 -5.32 -8.74 -6.92
CA ALA A 37 -6.22 -9.00 -8.04
C ALA A 37 -5.80 -8.30 -9.33
N ARG A 38 -5.12 -7.15 -9.24
CA ARG A 38 -4.52 -6.48 -10.39
C ARG A 38 -3.21 -7.16 -10.79
N ASN A 39 -2.32 -7.38 -9.83
CA ASN A 39 -1.01 -8.00 -10.08
C ASN A 39 -1.18 -9.39 -10.72
N SER A 40 -2.13 -10.20 -10.24
CA SER A 40 -2.42 -11.52 -10.78
C SER A 40 -2.84 -11.50 -12.25
N LYS A 41 -3.65 -10.52 -12.65
CA LYS A 41 -4.03 -10.33 -14.07
C LYS A 41 -2.82 -10.00 -14.93
N THR A 42 -1.95 -9.10 -14.46
CA THR A 42 -0.72 -8.73 -15.19
C THR A 42 0.26 -9.89 -15.27
N MET A 43 0.28 -10.76 -14.27
CA MET A 43 1.15 -11.93 -14.17
C MET A 43 0.53 -13.21 -14.76
N TYR A 44 -0.68 -13.15 -15.31
CA TYR A 44 -1.43 -14.30 -15.82
C TYR A 44 -1.60 -15.44 -14.80
N LEU A 45 -1.74 -15.10 -13.51
CA LEU A 45 -1.93 -16.08 -12.46
C LEU A 45 -3.37 -16.60 -12.42
N SER A 46 -3.50 -17.86 -12.03
CA SER A 46 -4.78 -18.47 -11.68
C SER A 46 -5.36 -17.88 -10.40
N GLU A 47 -6.65 -18.16 -10.17
CA GLU A 47 -7.33 -17.78 -8.92
C GLU A 47 -6.67 -18.44 -7.69
N GLN A 48 -6.21 -19.69 -7.83
CA GLN A 48 -5.55 -20.41 -6.74
C GLN A 48 -4.21 -19.75 -6.36
N GLU A 49 -3.39 -19.39 -7.35
CA GLU A 49 -2.13 -18.68 -7.13
C GLU A 49 -2.37 -17.30 -6.50
N THR A 50 -3.40 -16.59 -6.95
CA THR A 50 -3.80 -15.29 -6.35
C THR A 50 -4.15 -15.45 -4.88
N LYS A 51 -4.96 -16.47 -4.53
CA LYS A 51 -5.33 -16.76 -3.12
C LYS A 51 -4.11 -17.13 -2.28
N GLN A 52 -3.18 -17.91 -2.84
CA GLN A 52 -1.93 -18.26 -2.14
C GLN A 52 -1.05 -17.04 -1.88
N ARG A 53 -0.94 -16.11 -2.82
CA ARG A 53 -0.18 -14.88 -2.63
C ARG A 53 -0.77 -13.99 -1.54
N ILE A 54 -2.08 -13.76 -1.57
CA ILE A 54 -2.78 -13.03 -0.50
C ILE A 54 -2.54 -13.74 0.84
N LYS A 55 -2.70 -15.06 0.90
CA LYS A 55 -2.46 -15.84 2.11
C LYS A 55 -1.03 -15.68 2.62
N SER A 56 -0.01 -15.73 1.75
CA SER A 56 1.39 -15.55 2.14
C SER A 56 1.62 -14.19 2.80
N ILE A 57 1.08 -13.12 2.22
CA ILE A 57 1.19 -11.76 2.78
C ILE A 57 0.53 -11.69 4.17
N LEU A 58 -0.61 -12.35 4.34
CA LEU A 58 -1.30 -12.38 5.64
C LEU A 58 -0.57 -13.25 6.67
N ASP A 59 0.01 -14.36 6.23
CA ASP A 59 0.83 -15.23 7.07
C ASP A 59 2.06 -14.44 7.57
N ASP A 60 2.73 -13.67 6.69
CA ASP A 60 3.86 -12.79 7.07
C ASP A 60 3.42 -11.75 8.12
N ILE A 61 2.30 -11.06 7.90
CA ILE A 61 1.75 -10.09 8.87
C ILE A 61 1.46 -10.76 10.23
N ASN A 62 1.02 -12.02 10.23
CA ASN A 62 0.77 -12.78 11.46
C ASN A 62 2.06 -13.33 12.11
N ASP A 63 3.16 -13.45 11.37
CA ASP A 63 4.45 -13.99 11.85
C ASP A 63 5.42 -12.91 12.35
N GLY A 64 4.88 -11.79 12.82
CA GLY A 64 5.66 -10.74 13.51
C GLY A 64 6.21 -9.65 12.59
N PHE A 65 5.71 -9.54 11.36
CA PHE A 65 5.89 -8.33 10.56
C PHE A 65 5.01 -7.20 11.12
N GLU A 66 5.64 -6.13 11.59
CA GLU A 66 4.97 -4.96 12.14
C GLU A 66 4.95 -3.82 11.14
N ILE A 67 3.83 -3.11 11.05
CA ILE A 67 3.69 -2.00 10.10
C ILE A 67 4.61 -0.83 10.46
N MET A 68 5.33 -0.33 9.46
CA MET A 68 6.26 0.78 9.62
C MET A 68 5.53 2.12 9.64
N ASP A 69 6.12 3.11 10.34
CA ASP A 69 5.68 4.49 10.25
C ASP A 69 6.01 5.11 8.89
N LEU A 70 5.24 6.14 8.51
CA LEU A 70 5.71 7.04 7.46
C LEU A 70 6.88 7.84 8.01
N GLU A 71 8.07 7.60 7.47
CA GLU A 71 9.27 8.39 7.75
C GLU A 71 9.12 9.87 7.32
N GLY A 72 10.12 10.71 7.55
CA GLY A 72 10.17 12.03 6.92
C GLY A 72 10.69 11.94 5.48
N GLY A 73 10.35 12.91 4.64
CA GLY A 73 11.05 13.09 3.36
C GLY A 73 10.56 12.24 2.19
N GLN A 74 9.39 11.59 2.27
CA GLN A 74 8.84 10.90 1.11
C GLN A 74 8.63 11.87 -0.06
N VAL A 75 8.76 11.34 -1.27
CA VAL A 75 8.46 12.04 -2.51
C VAL A 75 7.23 11.43 -3.18
N LEU A 76 6.58 12.22 -4.04
CA LEU A 76 5.48 11.73 -4.87
C LEU A 76 6.06 11.09 -6.13
N SER A 77 5.57 9.90 -6.46
CA SER A 77 5.76 9.30 -7.77
C SER A 77 4.43 9.24 -8.49
N TYR A 78 4.45 9.50 -9.80
CA TYR A 78 3.27 9.58 -10.64
C TYR A 78 3.34 8.57 -11.78
N ALA A 79 2.20 8.00 -12.15
CA ALA A 79 2.06 7.12 -13.31
C ALA A 79 0.69 7.34 -13.98
N GLY A 80 0.47 6.68 -15.13
CA GLY A 80 -0.82 6.72 -15.83
C GLY A 80 -1.25 8.13 -16.23
N ASP A 81 -0.32 8.92 -16.79
CA ASP A 81 -0.56 10.32 -17.18
C ASP A 81 -0.99 11.20 -15.98
N GLY A 82 -0.36 10.98 -14.83
CA GLY A 82 -0.61 11.73 -13.59
C GLY A 82 -1.89 11.35 -12.85
N LYS A 83 -2.62 10.32 -13.31
CA LYS A 83 -3.84 9.82 -12.66
C LYS A 83 -3.56 8.89 -11.49
N LEU A 84 -2.36 8.30 -11.45
CA LEU A 84 -1.89 7.47 -10.35
C LEU A 84 -0.80 8.20 -9.59
N VAL A 85 -0.85 8.10 -8.26
CA VAL A 85 0.15 8.68 -7.37
C VAL A 85 0.47 7.72 -6.23
N ARG A 86 1.73 7.67 -5.80
CA ARG A 86 2.15 6.98 -4.58
C ARG A 86 3.16 7.79 -3.78
N LEU A 87 3.29 7.47 -2.50
CA LEU A 87 4.40 7.94 -1.68
C LEU A 87 5.57 6.97 -1.82
N VAL A 88 6.75 7.52 -2.06
CA VAL A 88 8.01 6.78 -2.16
C VAL A 88 8.92 7.21 -1.03
N ARG A 89 9.45 6.23 -0.29
CA ARG A 89 10.46 6.40 0.76
C ARG A 89 11.78 6.92 0.18
N THR A 90 12.67 7.38 1.05
CA THR A 90 14.00 7.87 0.66
C THR A 90 14.89 6.79 0.05
N ASP A 91 14.61 5.51 0.33
CA ASP A 91 15.25 4.34 -0.26
C ASP A 91 14.72 3.95 -1.65
N GLY A 92 13.67 4.63 -2.14
CA GLY A 92 13.02 4.36 -3.42
C GLY A 92 11.86 3.37 -3.39
N ASN A 93 11.56 2.76 -2.24
CA ASN A 93 10.47 1.81 -2.07
C ASN A 93 9.12 2.50 -1.80
N SER A 94 8.03 1.74 -1.95
CA SER A 94 6.68 2.19 -1.55
C SER A 94 6.64 2.51 -0.06
N ALA A 95 5.86 3.53 0.32
CA ALA A 95 5.77 3.97 1.71
C ALA A 95 4.92 3.07 2.62
N LEU A 96 4.15 2.11 2.06
CA LEU A 96 3.46 1.12 2.87
C LEU A 96 4.33 -0.13 2.99
N ALA A 97 4.96 -0.31 4.15
CA ALA A 97 5.87 -1.41 4.42
C ALA A 97 5.70 -1.95 5.84
N PHE A 98 6.16 -3.19 6.03
CA PHE A 98 6.25 -3.86 7.31
C PHE A 98 7.69 -4.32 7.52
N SER A 99 8.12 -4.37 8.78
CA SER A 99 9.44 -4.88 9.15
C SER A 99 9.32 -6.02 10.13
N ASN A 100 10.15 -7.05 9.97
CA ASN A 100 10.32 -8.10 10.96
C ASN A 100 11.68 -7.91 11.65
N SER A 101 11.66 -7.52 12.93
CA SER A 101 12.88 -7.25 13.69
C SER A 101 13.73 -8.50 13.96
N LYS A 102 13.14 -9.70 13.90
CA LYS A 102 13.85 -10.96 14.13
C LYS A 102 14.65 -11.40 12.91
N THR A 103 14.09 -11.22 11.72
CA THR A 103 14.72 -11.65 10.46
C THR A 103 15.43 -10.52 9.73
N SER A 104 15.19 -9.26 10.13
CA SER A 104 15.66 -8.05 9.43
C SER A 104 15.11 -7.95 8.00
N GLU A 105 13.93 -8.52 7.75
CA GLU A 105 13.25 -8.46 6.46
C GLU A 105 12.20 -7.35 6.43
N GLU A 106 11.95 -6.81 5.24
CA GLU A 106 10.85 -5.89 4.98
C GLU A 106 9.87 -6.50 3.97
N LEU A 107 8.57 -6.38 4.27
CA LEU A 107 7.48 -6.64 3.33
C LEU A 107 6.98 -5.30 2.80
N ILE A 108 7.20 -5.05 1.52
CA ILE A 108 6.83 -3.78 0.86
C ILE A 108 5.57 -4.00 0.03
N LEU A 109 4.52 -3.23 0.32
CA LEU A 109 3.30 -3.24 -0.48
C LEU A 109 3.33 -2.06 -1.46
N ASP A 110 3.50 -2.36 -2.76
CA ASP A 110 3.46 -1.33 -3.80
C ASP A 110 2.02 -0.89 -4.06
N ILE A 111 1.64 0.24 -3.47
CA ILE A 111 0.28 0.77 -3.53
C ILE A 111 0.22 2.07 -4.31
N TRP A 112 -0.61 2.07 -5.34
CA TRP A 112 -0.93 3.25 -6.14
C TRP A 112 -2.31 3.75 -5.75
N PHE A 113 -2.45 5.06 -5.66
CA PHE A 113 -3.73 5.72 -5.41
C PHE A 113 -4.18 6.47 -6.66
N CYS A 114 -5.49 6.57 -6.84
CA CYS A 114 -6.11 7.48 -7.78
C CYS A 114 -7.16 8.33 -7.05
N LEU A 115 -7.53 9.45 -7.66
CA LEU A 115 -8.68 10.25 -7.24
C LEU A 115 -9.77 10.08 -8.31
N PRO A 116 -10.78 9.23 -8.08
CA PRO A 116 -11.84 9.00 -9.06
C PRO A 116 -12.62 10.28 -9.32
N ASN A 117 -13.20 10.40 -10.52
CA ASN A 117 -13.98 11.58 -10.88
C ASN A 117 -15.22 11.70 -9.97
N GLY A 118 -15.41 12.87 -9.36
CA GLY A 118 -16.50 13.13 -8.42
C GLY A 118 -16.22 12.71 -6.97
N GLU A 119 -15.08 12.06 -6.70
CA GLU A 119 -14.68 11.70 -5.33
C GLU A 119 -13.83 12.79 -4.68
N SER A 120 -13.89 12.84 -3.35
CA SER A 120 -13.12 13.80 -2.54
C SER A 120 -11.90 13.18 -1.85
N ASP A 121 -11.78 11.85 -1.87
CA ASP A 121 -10.73 11.09 -1.20
C ASP A 121 -10.00 10.18 -2.21
N PHE A 122 -8.71 9.99 -1.98
CA PHE A 122 -7.91 9.00 -2.69
C PHE A 122 -8.38 7.58 -2.38
N VAL A 123 -8.48 6.76 -3.43
CA VAL A 123 -8.73 5.32 -3.34
C VAL A 123 -7.53 4.55 -3.89
N VAL A 124 -7.35 3.32 -3.44
CA VAL A 124 -6.33 2.43 -4.01
C VAL A 124 -6.78 2.03 -5.43
N PHE A 125 -5.87 2.22 -6.38
CA PHE A 125 -6.05 1.84 -7.79
C PHE A 125 -5.86 0.33 -7.99
#